data_AF-A0A8T2VE73-F1
#
_entry.id   AF-A0A8T2VE73-F1
#
_cell.length_a   1.000
_cell.length_b   1.000
_cell.length_c   1.000
_cell.angle_alpha   90.00
_cell.angle_beta   90.00
_cell.angle_gamma   90.00
#
_symmetry.space_group_name_H-M   'P 1'
#
loop_
_entity.id
_entity.type
_entity.pdbx_description
1 polymer ?
#
loop_
_entity_poly.entity_id
_entity_poly.type
_entity_poly.pdbx_seq_one_letter_code
_entity_poly.pdbx_strand_id
1 'polypeptide(L)'
;MYAKCNDLTKAQVLQLLSHRNATSCNAIIGGYCQAGHIEHASICLEHLKAKGLFGYFFLRLASLRCPTVWRDLQEVLGCHIYIGWKALTRCNSIENAMIDMYARCGMLAKAKSVFSKLKVRDRVSWNALIGGHVEQEQGKKALILYKQMRTHDVSPDVLTYTCALRACGTIGAIDEGIQIHNELKESGIGKKDVFIGSALVDMYSKCGALVKADEVFNQLPYPDALTWTALITGYAQQAEIDIALSYFDRMRKAGVKPDQITFLSALTACNHAGLVDKG
;
A
#
# COMPACT_ATOMS: atom_id res chain seq x y z
N MET A 1 23.43 0.22 23.10
CA MET A 1 24.09 1.24 22.25
C MET A 1 23.18 2.40 21.84
N TYR A 2 21.86 2.28 21.86
CA TYR A 2 20.95 3.36 21.43
C TYR A 2 20.74 4.50 22.46
N ALA A 3 21.16 4.33 23.72
CA ALA A 3 20.92 5.31 24.79
C ALA A 3 21.98 6.43 24.94
N LYS A 4 22.99 6.49 24.06
CA LYS A 4 24.08 7.49 24.11
C LYS A 4 24.03 8.55 23.00
N CYS A 5 22.98 8.57 22.19
CA CYS A 5 22.87 9.46 21.02
C CYS A 5 22.03 10.73 21.23
N ASN A 6 21.59 11.03 22.46
CA ASN A 6 20.67 12.14 22.69
C ASN A 6 21.35 13.52 22.66
N ASP A 7 22.68 13.60 22.86
CA ASP A 7 23.43 14.86 22.94
C ASP A 7 24.63 14.92 21.96
N LEU A 8 24.58 14.18 20.86
CA LEU A 8 25.68 14.19 19.89
C LEU A 8 25.62 15.43 19.00
N THR A 9 26.71 16.19 18.98
CA THR A 9 26.90 17.31 18.05
C THR A 9 27.14 16.82 16.62
N LYS A 10 26.92 17.68 15.61
CA LYS A 10 27.17 17.35 14.18
C LYS A 10 28.55 16.73 13.93
N ALA A 11 29.58 17.21 14.62
CA ALA A 11 30.95 16.70 14.49
C ALA A 11 31.09 15.26 15.03
N GLN A 12 30.43 14.95 16.14
CA GLN A 12 30.48 13.62 16.75
C GLN A 12 29.70 12.59 15.92
N VAL A 13 28.57 12.98 15.33
CA VAL A 13 27.83 12.14 14.38
C VAL A 13 28.68 11.83 13.14
N LEU A 14 29.36 12.84 12.57
CA LEU A 14 30.21 12.64 11.40
C LEU A 14 31.42 11.75 11.69
N GLN A 15 32.01 11.85 12.89
CA GLN A 15 33.11 10.99 13.34
C GLN A 15 32.67 9.54 13.53
N LEU A 16 31.43 9.29 13.96
CA LEU A 16 30.87 7.94 14.06
C LEU A 16 30.64 7.27 12.68
N LEU A 17 30.51 8.07 11.62
CA LEU A 17 30.18 7.62 10.26
C LEU A 17 31.41 7.54 9.34
N SER A 18 32.53 8.18 9.69
CA SER A 18 33.72 8.31 8.84
C SER A 18 34.28 6.96 8.37
N HIS A 19 34.19 5.91 9.19
CA HIS A 19 34.68 4.55 8.89
C HIS A 19 33.59 3.54 8.53
N ARG A 20 32.33 3.95 8.45
CA ARG A 20 31.19 3.05 8.25
C ARG A 20 30.81 2.92 6.77
N ASN A 21 30.34 1.72 6.41
CA ASN A 21 29.82 1.40 5.08
C ASN A 21 28.32 1.75 4.94
N ALA A 22 27.79 1.74 3.71
CA ALA A 22 26.41 2.15 3.43
C ALA A 22 25.36 1.41 4.30
N THR A 23 25.53 0.10 4.48
CA THR A 23 24.59 -0.75 5.24
C THR A 23 24.50 -0.38 6.72
N SER A 24 25.65 -0.06 7.33
CA SER A 24 25.71 0.33 8.74
C SER A 24 25.23 1.77 8.97
N CYS A 25 25.55 2.71 8.08
CA CYS A 25 24.97 4.05 8.09
C CYS A 25 23.44 4.01 7.93
N ASN A 26 22.93 3.13 7.05
CA ASN A 26 21.49 2.96 6.84
C ASN A 26 20.76 2.41 8.08
N ALA A 27 21.40 1.52 8.85
CA ALA A 27 20.81 1.02 10.10
C ALA A 27 20.73 2.12 11.17
N ILE A 28 21.74 2.98 11.23
CA ILE A 28 21.79 4.13 12.15
C ILE A 28 20.71 5.16 11.79
N ILE A 29 20.57 5.48 10.50
CA ILE A 29 19.51 6.40 10.04
C ILE A 29 18.12 5.83 10.37
N GLY A 30 17.89 4.54 10.12
CA GLY A 30 16.63 3.88 10.49
C GLY A 30 16.34 3.96 11.99
N GLY A 31 17.35 3.77 12.84
CA GLY A 31 17.23 3.93 14.29
C GLY A 31 16.89 5.38 14.71
N TYR A 32 17.52 6.38 14.09
CA TYR A 32 17.21 7.79 14.36
C TYR A 32 15.80 8.18 13.90
N CYS A 33 15.36 7.70 12.73
CA CYS A 33 14.00 7.92 12.24
C CYS A 33 12.95 7.26 13.14
N GLN A 34 13.18 6.04 13.62
CA GLN A 34 12.27 5.35 14.55
C GLN A 34 12.17 6.05 15.91
N ALA A 35 13.24 6.73 16.32
CA ALA A 35 13.29 7.49 17.57
C ALA A 35 12.86 8.96 17.42
N GLY A 36 12.50 9.42 16.22
CA GLY A 36 12.08 10.82 15.98
C GLY A 36 13.22 11.85 15.93
N HIS A 37 14.47 11.42 15.90
CA HIS A 37 15.65 12.31 15.87
C HIS A 37 16.05 12.67 14.43
N ILE A 38 15.26 13.53 13.81
CA ILE A 38 15.34 13.83 12.37
C ILE A 38 16.60 14.63 11.99
N GLU A 39 17.10 15.52 12.86
CA GLU A 39 18.33 16.28 12.60
C GLU A 39 19.57 15.38 12.47
N HIS A 40 19.70 14.39 13.36
CA HIS A 40 20.80 13.42 13.33
C HIS A 40 20.70 12.51 12.09
N ALA A 41 19.49 12.12 11.69
CA ALA A 41 19.26 11.39 10.45
C ALA A 41 19.69 12.21 9.20
N SER A 42 19.41 13.52 9.21
CA SER A 42 19.81 14.44 8.14
C SER A 42 21.34 14.57 8.01
N ILE A 43 22.05 14.70 9.12
CA ILE A 43 23.53 14.76 9.13
C ILE A 43 24.13 13.45 8.58
N CYS A 44 23.57 12.31 8.95
CA CYS A 44 23.99 11.01 8.41
C CYS A 44 23.79 10.93 6.88
N LEU A 45 22.71 11.53 6.38
CA LEU A 45 22.40 11.58 4.95
C LEU A 45 23.37 12.48 4.18
N GLU A 46 23.72 13.65 4.71
CA GLU A 46 24.74 14.53 4.12
C GLU A 46 26.08 13.80 3.98
N HIS A 47 26.46 13.00 4.97
CA HIS A 47 27.68 12.20 4.94
C HIS A 47 27.66 11.10 3.88
N LEU A 48 26.53 10.37 3.74
CA LEU A 48 26.38 9.35 2.70
C LEU A 48 26.38 9.94 1.30
N LYS A 49 25.84 11.15 1.14
CA LYS A 49 25.89 11.93 -0.11
C LYS A 49 27.34 12.29 -0.46
N ALA A 50 28.12 12.80 0.50
CA ALA A 50 29.53 13.12 0.28
C ALA A 50 30.38 11.91 -0.14
N LYS A 51 29.97 10.69 0.24
CA LYS A 51 30.62 9.43 -0.14
C LYS A 51 30.06 8.77 -1.42
N GLY A 52 29.06 9.35 -2.07
CA GLY A 52 28.43 8.77 -3.27
C GLY A 52 27.63 7.49 -3.03
N LEU A 53 27.30 7.16 -1.78
CA LEU A 53 26.61 5.91 -1.39
C LEU A 53 25.08 6.07 -1.28
N PHE A 54 24.54 7.15 -1.84
CA PHE A 54 23.18 7.64 -1.65
C PHE A 54 22.09 6.72 -2.27
N GLY A 55 22.43 5.93 -3.30
CA GLY A 55 21.47 5.05 -4.00
C GLY A 55 20.92 3.90 -3.14
N TYR A 56 21.71 3.36 -2.20
CA TYR A 56 21.28 2.26 -1.33
C TYR A 56 20.30 2.68 -0.23
N PHE A 57 20.22 3.98 0.07
CA PHE A 57 19.38 4.54 1.12
C PHE A 57 17.89 4.48 0.74
N PHE A 58 17.55 4.85 -0.50
CA PHE A 58 16.15 4.87 -0.97
C PHE A 58 15.54 3.48 -1.12
N LEU A 59 16.32 2.49 -1.58
CA LEU A 59 15.85 1.10 -1.68
C LEU A 59 15.46 0.52 -0.31
N ARG A 60 16.18 0.90 0.76
CA ARG A 60 15.87 0.46 2.12
C ARG A 60 14.73 1.27 2.75
N LEU A 61 14.65 2.58 2.51
CA LEU A 61 13.50 3.37 2.95
C LEU A 61 12.19 2.87 2.33
N ALA A 62 12.17 2.58 1.02
CA ALA A 62 11.00 2.02 0.34
C ALA A 62 10.50 0.69 0.93
N SER A 63 11.37 -0.05 1.63
CA SER A 63 11.01 -1.30 2.33
C SER A 63 10.39 -1.07 3.72
N LEU A 64 10.51 0.13 4.29
CA LEU A 64 9.95 0.48 5.60
C LEU A 64 8.50 0.97 5.41
N ARG A 65 7.53 0.05 5.58
CA ARG A 65 6.08 0.32 5.58
C ARG A 65 5.63 1.17 6.79
N CYS A 66 6.04 2.43 6.91
CA CYS A 66 5.61 3.30 8.01
C CYS A 66 5.24 4.72 7.55
N PRO A 67 3.94 5.05 7.36
CA PRO A 67 3.47 6.34 6.85
C PRO A 67 3.90 7.58 7.64
N THR A 68 4.11 7.46 8.96
CA THR A 68 4.48 8.58 9.85
C THR A 68 5.92 9.05 9.61
N VAL A 69 6.85 8.10 9.46
CA VAL A 69 8.28 8.38 9.17
C VAL A 69 8.45 9.18 7.88
N TRP A 70 7.57 8.95 6.89
CA TRP A 70 7.63 9.63 5.59
C TRP A 70 7.18 11.10 5.63
N ARG A 71 6.28 11.44 6.56
CA ARG A 71 5.79 12.81 6.75
C ARG A 71 6.87 13.70 7.37
N ASP A 72 7.68 13.16 8.28
CA ASP A 72 8.75 13.91 8.94
C ASP A 72 10.01 14.06 8.05
N LEU A 73 10.25 13.11 7.13
CA LEU A 73 11.30 13.21 6.10
C LEU A 73 11.05 14.32 5.05
N GLN A 74 9.88 14.96 5.08
CA GLN A 74 9.37 15.91 4.09
C GLN A 74 10.17 17.23 4.02
N GLU A 75 10.77 17.69 5.12
CA GLU A 75 11.54 18.95 5.15
C GLU A 75 12.98 18.81 4.64
N VAL A 76 13.59 17.63 4.76
CA VAL A 76 15.00 17.40 4.40
C VAL A 76 15.17 16.88 2.97
N LEU A 77 14.19 16.13 2.44
CA LEU A 77 14.29 15.46 1.13
C LEU A 77 13.93 16.36 -0.07
N GLY A 78 13.14 17.42 0.11
CA GLY A 78 12.50 18.15 -0.98
C GLY A 78 13.46 18.81 -1.98
N CYS A 79 14.56 19.42 -1.51
CA CYS A 79 15.51 20.15 -2.36
C CYS A 79 16.74 19.32 -2.75
N HIS A 80 17.12 18.34 -1.93
CA HIS A 80 18.31 17.51 -2.13
C HIS A 80 18.14 16.43 -3.20
N ILE A 81 16.91 15.90 -3.35
CA ILE A 81 16.56 14.90 -4.36
C ILE A 81 16.68 15.47 -5.77
N TYR A 82 16.27 16.73 -6.01
CA TYR A 82 16.29 17.33 -7.34
C TYR A 82 17.71 17.59 -7.87
N ILE A 83 18.63 18.03 -7.00
CA ILE A 83 20.01 18.43 -7.37
C ILE A 83 20.93 17.21 -7.56
N GLY A 84 20.76 16.14 -6.77
CA GLY A 84 21.52 14.89 -6.97
C GLY A 84 21.06 14.07 -8.18
N TRP A 85 19.81 14.25 -8.61
CA TRP A 85 19.12 13.42 -9.61
C TRP A 85 19.47 13.74 -11.07
N LYS A 86 19.85 14.99 -11.40
CA LYS A 86 20.26 15.34 -12.77
C LYS A 86 21.57 14.67 -13.22
N ALA A 87 22.34 14.13 -12.27
CA ALA A 87 23.72 13.69 -12.50
C ALA A 87 23.91 12.16 -12.58
N LEU A 88 22.97 11.30 -12.15
CA LEU A 88 23.35 9.94 -11.72
C LEU A 88 22.55 8.71 -12.22
N THR A 89 21.44 8.79 -12.96
CA THR A 89 20.71 7.54 -13.32
C THR A 89 20.31 7.36 -14.78
N ARG A 90 20.68 6.18 -15.31
CA ARG A 90 20.19 5.54 -16.55
C ARG A 90 19.10 4.47 -16.28
N CYS A 91 18.69 4.24 -15.03
CA CYS A 91 17.81 3.13 -14.63
C CYS A 91 16.58 3.61 -13.85
N ASN A 92 15.38 3.14 -14.22
CA ASN A 92 14.07 3.53 -13.66
C ASN A 92 13.82 3.12 -12.19
N SER A 93 14.68 2.30 -11.58
CA SER A 93 14.41 1.71 -10.27
C SER A 93 14.31 2.76 -9.15
N ILE A 94 15.14 3.80 -9.22
CA ILE A 94 15.13 4.87 -8.22
C ILE A 94 13.93 5.79 -8.44
N GLU A 95 13.61 6.14 -9.69
CA GLU A 95 12.44 6.94 -10.02
C GLU A 95 11.14 6.24 -9.62
N ASN A 96 11.05 4.92 -9.79
CA ASN A 96 9.91 4.12 -9.33
C ASN A 96 9.77 4.17 -7.80
N ALA A 97 10.89 4.07 -7.07
CA ALA A 97 10.88 4.23 -5.61
C ALA A 97 10.46 5.65 -5.19
N MET A 98 10.85 6.68 -5.93
CA MET A 98 10.39 8.05 -5.67
C MET A 98 8.90 8.22 -5.94
N ILE A 99 8.37 7.65 -7.02
CA ILE A 99 6.94 7.70 -7.34
C ILE A 99 6.15 7.04 -6.22
N ASP A 100 6.54 5.83 -5.80
CA ASP A 100 5.90 5.11 -4.69
C ASP A 100 5.93 5.94 -3.39
N MET A 101 7.10 6.49 -3.03
CA MET A 101 7.24 7.35 -1.86
C MET A 101 6.33 8.58 -1.92
N TYR A 102 6.39 9.36 -3.01
CA TYR A 102 5.57 10.55 -3.15
C TYR A 102 4.08 10.23 -3.12
N ALA A 103 3.68 9.11 -3.74
CA ALA A 103 2.28 8.72 -3.81
C ALA A 103 1.74 8.26 -2.44
N ARG A 104 2.53 7.48 -1.68
CA ARG A 104 2.21 7.09 -0.29
C ARG A 104 2.10 8.28 0.66
N CYS A 105 2.88 9.34 0.41
CA CYS A 105 2.82 10.60 1.18
C CYS A 105 1.64 11.52 0.77
N GLY A 106 0.78 11.10 -0.16
CA GLY A 106 -0.28 11.96 -0.70
C GLY A 106 0.21 13.06 -1.64
N MET A 107 1.51 13.14 -1.94
CA MET A 107 2.11 14.10 -2.88
C MET A 107 1.95 13.65 -4.34
N LEU A 108 0.72 13.32 -4.75
CA LEU A 108 0.40 12.72 -6.05
C LEU A 108 0.83 13.59 -7.24
N ALA A 109 0.83 14.92 -7.10
CA ALA A 109 1.33 15.83 -8.14
C ALA A 109 2.83 15.67 -8.38
N LYS A 110 3.63 15.50 -7.32
CA LYS A 110 5.07 15.25 -7.43
C LYS A 110 5.34 13.85 -7.99
N ALA A 111 4.61 12.83 -7.52
CA ALA A 111 4.67 11.48 -8.06
C ALA A 111 4.41 11.48 -9.58
N LYS A 112 3.34 12.16 -10.02
CA LYS A 112 3.01 12.32 -11.44
C LYS A 112 4.08 13.09 -12.22
N SER A 113 4.70 14.11 -11.62
CA SER A 113 5.81 14.85 -12.23
C SER A 113 7.01 13.94 -12.51
N VAL A 114 7.42 13.12 -11.54
CA VAL A 114 8.52 12.15 -11.73
C VAL A 114 8.14 11.12 -12.79
N PHE A 115 6.94 10.55 -12.69
CA PHE A 115 6.40 9.58 -13.65
C PHE A 115 6.36 10.13 -15.09
N SER A 116 5.99 11.40 -15.27
CA SER A 116 5.96 12.03 -16.59
C SER A 116 7.34 12.16 -17.24
N LYS A 117 8.41 12.23 -16.42
CA LYS A 117 9.80 12.41 -16.87
C LYS A 117 10.52 11.08 -17.14
N LEU A 118 9.90 9.95 -16.81
CA LEU A 118 10.46 8.63 -17.12
C LEU A 118 10.62 8.44 -18.63
N LYS A 119 11.79 7.94 -19.05
CA LYS A 119 12.03 7.57 -20.46
C LYS A 119 11.20 6.36 -20.86
N VAL A 120 11.09 5.39 -19.97
CA VAL A 120 10.29 4.17 -20.14
C VAL A 120 9.40 4.04 -18.91
N ARG A 121 8.09 3.92 -19.11
CA ARG A 121 7.12 3.70 -18.03
C ARG A 121 6.80 2.22 -17.97
N ASP A 122 7.49 1.52 -17.08
CA ASP A 122 7.30 0.09 -16.87
C ASP A 122 6.15 -0.20 -15.90
N ARG A 123 5.81 -1.49 -15.74
CA ARG A 123 4.74 -1.96 -14.86
C ARG A 123 4.89 -1.48 -13.41
N VAL A 124 6.12 -1.37 -12.90
CA VAL A 124 6.39 -0.91 -11.53
C VAL A 124 6.05 0.57 -11.39
N SER A 125 6.42 1.40 -12.37
CA SER A 125 6.10 2.83 -12.39
C SER A 125 4.58 3.09 -12.38
N TRP A 126 3.82 2.31 -13.16
CA TRP A 126 2.37 2.40 -13.22
C TRP A 126 1.72 1.93 -11.92
N ASN A 127 2.15 0.79 -11.39
CA ASN A 127 1.62 0.24 -10.14
C ASN A 127 1.85 1.18 -8.95
N ALA A 128 3.01 1.82 -8.87
CA ALA A 128 3.30 2.82 -7.83
C ALA A 128 2.31 4.00 -7.89
N LEU A 129 2.05 4.53 -9.09
CA LEU A 129 1.14 5.66 -9.25
C LEU A 129 -0.32 5.27 -9.03
N ILE A 130 -0.77 4.14 -9.59
CA ILE A 130 -2.13 3.61 -9.40
C ILE A 130 -2.35 3.33 -7.91
N GLY A 131 -1.47 2.55 -7.28
CA GLY A 131 -1.57 2.15 -5.88
C GLY A 131 -1.65 3.36 -4.94
N GLY A 132 -0.83 4.38 -5.17
CA GLY A 132 -0.90 5.61 -4.38
C GLY A 132 -2.22 6.38 -4.55
N HIS A 133 -2.82 6.41 -5.75
CA HIS A 133 -4.16 6.98 -5.90
C HIS A 133 -5.23 6.16 -5.15
N VAL A 134 -5.12 4.84 -5.11
CA VAL A 134 -6.03 3.98 -4.34
C VAL A 134 -5.84 4.17 -2.83
N GLU A 135 -4.61 4.38 -2.35
CA GLU A 135 -4.32 4.68 -0.93
C GLU A 135 -4.88 6.02 -0.47
N GLN A 136 -5.02 6.99 -1.39
CA GLN A 136 -5.66 8.28 -1.11
C GLN A 136 -7.16 8.29 -1.45
N GLU A 137 -7.79 7.11 -1.58
CA GLU A 137 -9.20 6.92 -1.90
C GLU A 137 -9.66 7.59 -3.22
N GLN A 138 -8.74 7.90 -4.13
CA GLN A 138 -9.01 8.53 -5.42
C GLN A 138 -9.32 7.47 -6.50
N GLY A 139 -10.28 6.59 -6.24
CA GLY A 139 -10.58 5.41 -7.09
C GLY A 139 -10.85 5.74 -8.56
N LYS A 140 -11.58 6.82 -8.85
CA LYS A 140 -11.81 7.27 -10.25
C LYS A 140 -10.51 7.56 -11.00
N LYS A 141 -9.54 8.22 -10.35
CA LYS A 141 -8.24 8.53 -10.97
C LYS A 141 -7.37 7.28 -11.11
N ALA A 142 -7.43 6.37 -10.14
CA ALA A 142 -6.73 5.09 -10.23
C ALA A 142 -7.22 4.26 -11.43
N LEU A 143 -8.53 4.21 -11.68
CA LEU A 143 -9.09 3.51 -12.86
C LEU A 143 -8.73 4.19 -14.18
N ILE A 144 -8.67 5.52 -14.23
CA ILE A 144 -8.17 6.23 -15.42
C ILE A 144 -6.72 5.84 -15.70
N LEU A 145 -5.86 5.80 -14.68
CA LEU A 145 -4.46 5.39 -14.83
C LEU A 145 -4.33 3.92 -15.22
N TYR A 146 -5.17 3.03 -14.68
CA TYR A 146 -5.23 1.64 -15.10
C TYR A 146 -5.60 1.50 -16.59
N LYS A 147 -6.61 2.22 -17.06
CA LYS A 147 -6.97 2.24 -18.49
C LYS A 147 -5.83 2.81 -19.34
N GLN A 148 -5.16 3.87 -18.89
CA GLN A 148 -4.00 4.45 -19.58
C GLN A 148 -2.80 3.50 -19.63
N MET A 149 -2.53 2.72 -18.59
CA MET A 149 -1.48 1.71 -18.59
C MET A 149 -1.68 0.71 -19.74
N ARG A 150 -2.93 0.28 -19.96
CA ARG A 150 -3.30 -0.63 -21.04
C ARG A 150 -3.16 0.00 -22.43
N THR A 151 -3.51 1.27 -22.59
CA THR A 151 -3.32 1.98 -23.88
C THR A 151 -1.86 2.25 -24.22
N HIS A 152 -0.93 2.08 -23.26
CA HIS A 152 0.51 2.14 -23.48
C HIS A 152 1.14 0.74 -23.62
N ASP A 153 0.33 -0.28 -23.92
CA ASP A 153 0.74 -1.68 -24.12
C ASP A 153 1.50 -2.29 -22.92
N VAL A 154 1.29 -1.75 -21.70
CA VAL A 154 1.86 -2.32 -20.48
C VAL A 154 0.85 -3.29 -19.88
N SER A 155 1.21 -4.58 -19.89
CA SER A 155 0.34 -5.64 -19.38
C SER A 155 0.14 -5.54 -17.85
N PRO A 156 -1.12 -5.51 -17.36
CA PRO A 156 -1.45 -5.58 -15.93
C PRO A 156 -0.87 -6.83 -15.25
N ASP A 157 -0.44 -6.70 -14.00
CA ASP A 157 -0.15 -7.84 -13.12
C ASP A 157 -1.15 -7.95 -11.97
N VAL A 158 -0.91 -8.93 -11.09
CA VAL A 158 -1.70 -9.18 -9.88
C VAL A 158 -1.88 -7.91 -9.04
N LEU A 159 -0.83 -7.09 -8.90
CA LEU A 159 -0.90 -5.83 -8.14
C LEU A 159 -1.76 -4.80 -8.86
N THR A 160 -1.61 -4.68 -10.19
CA THR A 160 -2.44 -3.79 -11.02
C THR A 160 -3.92 -4.12 -10.86
N TYR A 161 -4.29 -5.40 -11.01
CA TYR A 161 -5.67 -5.85 -10.90
C TYR A 161 -6.25 -5.64 -9.50
N THR A 162 -5.47 -5.93 -8.46
CA THR A 162 -5.90 -5.72 -7.08
C THR A 162 -6.16 -4.23 -6.80
N CYS A 163 -5.28 -3.35 -7.29
CA CYS A 163 -5.50 -1.90 -7.16
C CYS A 163 -6.75 -1.44 -7.93
N ALA A 164 -6.96 -1.94 -9.15
CA ALA A 164 -8.13 -1.61 -9.96
C ALA A 164 -9.43 -2.08 -9.29
N LEU A 165 -9.47 -3.31 -8.76
CA LEU A 165 -10.62 -3.85 -8.03
C LEU A 165 -10.94 -3.05 -6.77
N ARG A 166 -9.92 -2.71 -5.97
CA ARG A 166 -10.09 -1.86 -4.79
C ARG A 166 -10.60 -0.46 -5.16
N ALA A 167 -10.12 0.08 -6.28
CA ALA A 167 -10.63 1.34 -6.82
C ALA A 167 -12.11 1.24 -7.21
N CYS A 168 -12.53 0.15 -7.86
CA CYS A 168 -13.93 -0.11 -8.19
C CYS A 168 -14.80 -0.17 -6.94
N GLY A 169 -14.38 -0.93 -5.92
CA GLY A 169 -15.12 -1.03 -4.65
C GLY A 169 -15.25 0.32 -3.92
N THR A 170 -14.22 1.17 -3.97
CA THR A 170 -14.24 2.49 -3.34
C THR A 170 -15.27 3.43 -3.98
N ILE A 171 -15.53 3.30 -5.27
CA ILE A 171 -16.42 4.21 -6.02
C ILE A 171 -17.76 3.57 -6.42
N GLY A 172 -17.99 2.31 -6.04
CA GLY A 172 -19.17 1.54 -6.43
C GLY A 172 -19.24 1.18 -7.94
N ALA A 173 -18.10 1.10 -8.63
CA ALA A 173 -18.04 0.81 -10.07
C ALA A 173 -18.15 -0.70 -10.34
N ILE A 174 -19.37 -1.24 -10.19
CA ILE A 174 -19.65 -2.67 -10.32
C ILE A 174 -19.38 -3.20 -11.73
N ASP A 175 -19.73 -2.45 -12.77
CA ASP A 175 -19.59 -2.90 -14.16
C ASP A 175 -18.13 -3.06 -14.54
N GLU A 176 -17.28 -2.08 -14.22
CA GLU A 176 -15.83 -2.20 -14.37
C GLU A 176 -15.24 -3.33 -13.52
N GLY A 177 -15.74 -3.53 -12.30
CA GLY A 177 -15.33 -4.64 -11.44
C GLY A 177 -15.63 -6.01 -12.07
N ILE A 178 -16.81 -6.18 -12.68
CA ILE A 178 -17.19 -7.40 -13.40
C ILE A 178 -16.32 -7.60 -14.64
N GLN A 179 -16.05 -6.53 -15.41
CA GLN A 179 -15.17 -6.59 -16.57
C GLN A 179 -13.77 -7.09 -16.16
N ILE A 180 -13.19 -6.52 -15.12
CA ILE A 180 -11.88 -6.92 -14.59
C ILE A 180 -11.90 -8.39 -14.13
N HIS A 181 -12.95 -8.82 -13.44
CA HIS A 181 -13.07 -10.21 -13.01
C HIS A 181 -13.13 -11.20 -14.19
N ASN A 182 -13.83 -10.85 -15.27
CA ASN A 182 -13.86 -11.67 -16.48
C ASN A 182 -12.48 -11.74 -17.16
N GLU A 183 -11.77 -10.60 -17.26
CA GLU A 183 -10.40 -10.58 -17.79
C GLU A 183 -9.44 -11.46 -16.98
N LEU A 184 -9.57 -11.47 -15.64
CA LEU A 184 -8.80 -12.35 -14.77
C LEU A 184 -9.10 -13.83 -15.02
N LYS A 185 -10.38 -14.19 -15.26
CA LYS A 185 -10.78 -15.56 -15.62
C LYS A 185 -10.20 -16.00 -16.96
N GLU A 186 -10.24 -15.12 -17.96
CA GLU A 186 -9.75 -15.39 -19.32
C GLU A 186 -8.22 -15.49 -19.39
N SER A 187 -7.52 -14.57 -18.69
CA SER A 187 -6.05 -14.54 -18.68
C SER A 187 -5.42 -15.63 -17.80
N GLY A 188 -6.19 -16.21 -16.86
CA GLY A 188 -5.69 -17.16 -15.88
C GLY A 188 -4.74 -16.56 -14.84
N ILE A 189 -4.53 -15.24 -14.84
CA ILE A 189 -3.65 -14.54 -13.90
C ILE A 189 -4.22 -14.65 -12.49
N GLY A 190 -3.38 -15.14 -11.57
CA GLY A 190 -3.76 -15.27 -10.16
C GLY A 190 -4.94 -16.21 -9.92
N LYS A 191 -5.09 -17.26 -10.75
CA LYS A 191 -6.06 -18.33 -10.51
C LYS A 191 -5.83 -18.94 -9.12
N LYS A 192 -6.85 -18.87 -8.25
CA LYS A 192 -6.77 -19.26 -6.82
C LYS A 192 -5.78 -18.44 -5.98
N ASP A 193 -5.33 -17.30 -6.47
CA ASP A 193 -4.53 -16.36 -5.68
C ASP A 193 -5.44 -15.70 -4.64
N VAL A 194 -5.10 -15.89 -3.37
CA VAL A 194 -5.88 -15.34 -2.26
C VAL A 194 -5.93 -13.83 -2.33
N PHE A 195 -4.86 -13.14 -2.76
CA PHE A 195 -4.80 -11.69 -2.83
C PHE A 195 -5.81 -11.11 -3.84
N ILE A 196 -5.90 -11.73 -5.03
CA ILE A 196 -6.92 -11.35 -6.03
C ILE A 196 -8.32 -11.72 -5.52
N GLY A 197 -8.46 -12.91 -4.93
CA GLY A 197 -9.72 -13.37 -4.35
C GLY A 197 -10.28 -12.40 -3.31
N SER A 198 -9.45 -12.00 -2.35
CA SER A 198 -9.78 -11.01 -1.32
C SER A 198 -10.22 -9.68 -1.94
N ALA A 199 -9.50 -9.20 -2.96
CA ALA A 199 -9.83 -7.96 -3.65
C ALA A 199 -11.16 -8.04 -4.41
N LEU A 200 -11.48 -9.19 -5.01
CA LEU A 200 -12.76 -9.45 -5.66
C LEU A 200 -13.92 -9.51 -4.66
N VAL A 201 -13.73 -10.21 -3.53
CA VAL A 201 -14.72 -10.28 -2.44
C VAL A 201 -14.98 -8.86 -1.90
N ASP A 202 -13.94 -8.11 -1.54
CA ASP A 202 -14.07 -6.72 -1.06
C ASP A 202 -14.77 -5.81 -2.06
N MET A 203 -14.40 -5.90 -3.35
CA MET A 203 -15.04 -5.12 -4.41
C MET A 203 -16.53 -5.45 -4.54
N TYR A 204 -16.90 -6.73 -4.65
CA TYR A 204 -18.30 -7.13 -4.77
C TYR A 204 -19.12 -6.78 -3.53
N SER A 205 -18.57 -6.98 -2.33
CA SER A 205 -19.20 -6.61 -1.07
C SER A 205 -19.50 -5.12 -1.00
N LYS A 206 -18.52 -4.26 -1.31
CA LYS A 206 -18.70 -2.79 -1.32
C LYS A 206 -19.66 -2.30 -2.40
N CYS A 207 -19.74 -3.01 -3.52
CA CYS A 207 -20.70 -2.71 -4.58
C CYS A 207 -22.10 -3.31 -4.32
N GLY A 208 -22.34 -3.99 -3.17
CA GLY A 208 -23.62 -4.61 -2.82
C GLY A 208 -23.94 -5.91 -3.57
N ALA A 209 -23.02 -6.43 -4.38
CA ALA A 209 -23.20 -7.66 -5.15
C ALA A 209 -22.83 -8.90 -4.32
N LEU A 210 -23.49 -9.08 -3.16
CA LEU A 210 -23.10 -10.06 -2.14
C LEU A 210 -23.12 -11.51 -2.63
N VAL A 211 -24.04 -11.88 -3.52
CA VAL A 211 -24.07 -13.23 -4.12
C VAL A 211 -22.77 -13.53 -4.87
N LYS A 212 -22.25 -12.57 -5.65
CA LYS A 212 -20.96 -12.74 -6.35
C LYS A 212 -19.78 -12.74 -5.38
N ALA A 213 -19.85 -11.95 -4.31
CA ALA A 213 -18.84 -11.97 -3.26
C ALA A 213 -18.77 -13.37 -2.59
N ASP A 214 -19.93 -13.97 -2.30
CA ASP A 214 -20.08 -15.31 -1.74
C ASP A 214 -19.53 -16.40 -2.66
N GLU A 215 -19.87 -16.33 -3.96
CA GLU A 215 -19.35 -17.25 -4.98
C GLU A 215 -17.82 -17.23 -5.06
N VAL A 216 -17.21 -16.03 -5.07
CA VAL A 216 -15.75 -15.90 -5.09
C VAL A 216 -15.14 -16.40 -3.79
N PHE A 217 -15.75 -16.05 -2.64
CA PHE A 217 -15.29 -16.50 -1.33
C PHE A 217 -15.20 -18.03 -1.24
N ASN A 218 -16.26 -18.73 -1.67
CA ASN A 218 -16.32 -20.20 -1.62
C ASN A 218 -15.36 -20.89 -2.60
N GLN A 219 -14.80 -20.17 -3.58
CA GLN A 219 -13.77 -20.68 -4.49
C GLN A 219 -12.36 -20.56 -3.91
N LEU A 220 -12.17 -19.81 -2.83
CA LEU A 220 -10.85 -19.60 -2.21
C LEU A 220 -10.50 -20.76 -1.28
N PRO A 221 -9.29 -21.36 -1.43
CA PRO A 221 -8.90 -22.50 -0.61
C PRO A 221 -8.65 -22.11 0.85
N TYR A 222 -8.07 -20.94 1.09
CA TYR A 222 -7.72 -20.44 2.42
C TYR A 222 -7.99 -18.93 2.50
N PRO A 223 -9.26 -18.51 2.72
CA PRO A 223 -9.59 -17.10 2.89
C PRO A 223 -8.89 -16.53 4.13
N ASP A 224 -8.20 -15.41 3.98
CA ASP A 224 -7.55 -14.70 5.08
C ASP A 224 -8.54 -13.85 5.89
N ALA A 225 -8.10 -13.31 7.02
CA ALA A 225 -8.95 -12.50 7.91
C ALA A 225 -9.58 -11.28 7.20
N LEU A 226 -8.87 -10.69 6.23
CA LEU A 226 -9.37 -9.58 5.43
C LEU A 226 -10.56 -10.02 4.56
N THR A 227 -10.44 -11.19 3.92
CA THR A 227 -11.50 -11.76 3.08
C THR A 227 -12.77 -12.06 3.88
N TRP A 228 -12.64 -12.68 5.05
CA TRP A 228 -13.76 -12.93 5.95
C TRP A 228 -14.43 -11.63 6.40
N THR A 229 -13.62 -10.66 6.82
CA THR A 229 -14.11 -9.36 7.31
C THR A 229 -14.85 -8.59 6.21
N ALA A 230 -14.35 -8.61 4.98
CA ALA A 230 -15.02 -7.98 3.84
C ALA A 230 -16.43 -8.55 3.60
N LEU A 231 -16.57 -9.88 3.61
CA LEU A 231 -17.86 -10.54 3.38
C LEU A 231 -18.84 -10.29 4.53
N ILE A 232 -18.39 -10.45 5.79
CA ILE A 232 -19.20 -10.17 6.99
C ILE A 232 -19.68 -8.72 7.01
N THR A 233 -18.79 -7.78 6.71
CA THR A 233 -19.12 -6.35 6.65
C THR A 233 -20.13 -6.07 5.54
N GLY A 234 -19.97 -6.69 4.37
CA GLY A 234 -20.93 -6.55 3.26
C GLY A 234 -22.34 -7.00 3.64
N TYR A 235 -22.48 -8.19 4.24
CA TYR A 235 -23.80 -8.66 4.71
C TYR A 235 -24.36 -7.80 5.84
N ALA A 236 -23.53 -7.38 6.80
CA ALA A 236 -23.96 -6.51 7.89
C ALA A 236 -24.50 -5.15 7.38
N GLN A 237 -23.85 -4.56 6.37
CA GLN A 237 -24.27 -3.29 5.77
C GLN A 237 -25.58 -3.37 4.98
N GLN A 238 -25.94 -4.56 4.48
CA GLN A 238 -27.20 -4.81 3.77
C GLN A 238 -28.31 -5.35 4.69
N ALA A 239 -28.12 -5.28 6.01
CA ALA A 239 -29.06 -5.79 7.02
C ALA A 239 -29.34 -7.30 6.93
N GLU A 240 -28.45 -8.08 6.28
CA GLU A 240 -28.50 -9.54 6.20
C GLU A 240 -27.79 -10.18 7.40
N ILE A 241 -28.36 -9.95 8.58
CA ILE A 241 -27.70 -10.10 9.88
C ILE A 241 -27.40 -11.56 10.20
N ASP A 242 -28.34 -12.46 9.93
CA ASP A 242 -28.17 -13.90 10.17
C ASP A 242 -27.02 -14.47 9.34
N ILE A 243 -26.86 -13.99 8.10
CA ILE A 243 -25.78 -14.41 7.21
C ILE A 243 -24.45 -13.86 7.71
N ALA A 244 -24.39 -12.58 8.11
CA ALA A 244 -23.19 -11.97 8.67
C ALA A 244 -22.69 -12.72 9.93
N LEU A 245 -23.59 -13.02 10.87
CA LEU A 245 -23.25 -13.77 12.09
C LEU A 245 -22.86 -15.22 11.81
N SER A 246 -23.52 -15.87 10.85
CA SER A 246 -23.12 -17.21 10.38
C SER A 246 -21.68 -17.22 9.84
N TYR A 247 -21.31 -16.22 9.04
CA TYR A 247 -19.93 -16.08 8.55
C TYR A 247 -18.93 -15.76 9.67
N PHE A 248 -19.31 -14.94 10.65
CA PHE A 248 -18.50 -14.67 11.83
C PHE A 248 -18.21 -15.95 12.64
N ASP A 249 -19.22 -16.78 12.86
CA ASP A 249 -19.03 -18.06 13.55
C ASP A 249 -18.20 -19.05 12.73
N ARG A 250 -18.39 -19.09 11.40
CA ARG A 250 -17.56 -19.89 10.50
C ARG A 250 -16.10 -19.45 10.54
N MET A 251 -15.82 -18.14 10.56
CA MET A 251 -14.47 -17.58 10.68
C MET A 251 -13.77 -18.08 11.96
N ARG A 252 -14.48 -18.03 13.10
CA ARG A 252 -13.97 -18.52 14.40
C ARG A 252 -13.73 -20.02 14.39
N LYS A 253 -14.66 -20.81 13.84
CA LYS A 253 -14.52 -22.28 13.71
C LYS A 253 -13.36 -22.68 12.79
N ALA A 254 -13.05 -21.85 11.78
CA ALA A 254 -11.89 -22.02 10.92
C ALA A 254 -10.56 -21.62 11.57
N GLY A 255 -10.56 -21.16 12.83
CA GLY A 255 -9.37 -20.73 13.55
C GLY A 255 -8.82 -19.37 13.11
N VAL A 256 -9.57 -18.63 12.29
CA VAL A 256 -9.18 -17.28 11.86
C VAL A 256 -9.63 -16.28 12.92
N LYS A 257 -8.70 -15.53 13.50
CA LYS A 257 -8.99 -14.59 14.58
C LYS A 257 -9.70 -13.34 14.03
N PRO A 258 -10.92 -13.01 14.50
CA PRO A 258 -11.58 -11.76 14.15
C PRO A 258 -10.77 -10.54 14.61
N ASP A 259 -10.75 -9.50 13.79
CA ASP A 259 -10.13 -8.21 14.12
C ASP A 259 -11.18 -7.19 14.61
N GLN A 260 -10.72 -5.98 14.95
CA GLN A 260 -11.58 -4.92 15.45
C GLN A 260 -12.70 -4.55 14.46
N ILE A 261 -12.41 -4.59 13.16
CA ILE A 261 -13.40 -4.27 12.12
C ILE A 261 -14.42 -5.41 12.05
N THR A 262 -13.98 -6.67 12.12
CA THR A 262 -14.90 -7.81 12.14
C THR A 262 -15.89 -7.72 13.31
N PHE A 263 -15.40 -7.39 14.51
CA PHE A 263 -16.26 -7.22 15.69
C PHE A 263 -17.23 -6.05 15.51
N LEU A 264 -16.76 -4.91 15.01
CA LEU A 264 -17.62 -3.75 14.76
C LEU A 264 -18.73 -4.08 13.75
N SER A 265 -18.41 -4.81 12.69
CA SER A 265 -19.40 -5.24 11.69
C SER A 265 -20.44 -6.19 12.27
N ALA A 266 -20.04 -7.15 13.10
CA ALA A 266 -20.96 -8.04 13.81
C ALA A 266 -21.88 -7.28 14.78
N LEU A 267 -21.32 -6.33 15.56
CA LEU A 267 -22.09 -5.48 16.47
C LEU A 267 -23.08 -4.58 15.72
N THR A 268 -22.65 -4.00 14.60
CA THR A 268 -23.50 -3.18 13.74
C THR A 268 -24.68 -4.01 13.23
N ALA A 269 -24.44 -5.26 12.85
CA ALA A 269 -25.50 -6.19 12.47
C ALA A 269 -26.47 -6.46 13.64
N CYS A 270 -25.96 -6.74 14.85
CA CYS A 270 -26.80 -6.97 16.03
C CYS A 270 -27.67 -5.75 16.40
N ASN A 271 -27.12 -4.53 16.30
CA ASN A 271 -27.84 -3.29 16.58
C ASN A 271 -29.01 -3.07 15.60
N HIS A 272 -28.83 -3.39 14.32
CA HIS A 272 -29.91 -3.28 13.32
C HIS A 272 -31.02 -4.32 13.53
N ALA A 273 -30.72 -5.48 14.12
CA ALA A 273 -31.72 -6.52 14.43
C ALA A 273 -32.41 -6.33 15.79
N GLY A 274 -32.01 -5.35 16.61
CA GLY A 274 -32.48 -5.24 18.00
C GLY A 274 -32.05 -6.43 18.88
N LEU A 275 -31.02 -7.18 18.48
CA LEU A 275 -30.49 -8.34 19.20
C LEU A 275 -29.44 -7.89 20.22
N VAL A 276 -29.86 -7.07 21.18
CA VAL A 276 -28.98 -6.47 22.21
C VAL A 276 -28.27 -7.55 23.03
N ASP A 277 -28.91 -8.71 23.26
CA ASP A 277 -28.33 -9.80 24.05
C ASP A 277 -27.20 -10.58 23.34
N LYS A 278 -27.01 -10.37 22.03
CA LYS A 278 -25.99 -11.06 21.22
C LYS A 278 -24.78 -10.19 20.87
N GLY A 279 -24.81 -8.89 21.15
CA GLY A 279 -23.72 -7.94 20.88
C GLY A 279 -22.92 -7.63 22.13
#